data_AF-A0A656YUK9-F1
#
_entry.id   AF-A0A656YUK9-F1
#
_cell.length_a   1.000
_cell.length_b   1.000
_cell.length_c   1.000
_cell.angle_alpha   90.00
_cell.angle_beta   90.00
_cell.angle_gamma   90.00
#
_symmetry.space_group_name_H-M   'P 1'
#
loop_
_entity.id
_entity.type
_entity.pdbx_description
1 polymer ?
#
loop_
_entity_poly.entity_id
_entity_poly.type
_entity_poly.pdbx_seq_one_letter_code
_entity_poly.pdbx_strand_id
1 'polypeptide(L)'
;MEGTVSLERSLDMWGTGMLESMEMLPRGRFPYRLGKFYSKHPADRFFEESCEGELRRGWHFHVDNYLNYLPAYCGGISLGDARNLESMEDGIPLGDRPALDAPTESLEHLYQLGEKFGYEEERGGYVSKCHLCLDIRRHLVEGTGRFKELRPKEFYSRI
;
A
#
# COMPACT_ATOMS: atom_id res chain seq x y z
N MET A 1 -11.86 -26.51 2.68
CA MET A 1 -11.96 -25.74 1.43
C MET A 1 -11.54 -26.68 0.31
N GLU A 2 -12.42 -26.94 -0.66
CA GLU A 2 -11.98 -27.64 -1.87
C GLU A 2 -10.92 -26.78 -2.57
N GLY A 3 -9.81 -27.38 -2.99
CA GLY A 3 -8.72 -26.69 -3.68
C GLY A 3 -7.59 -26.11 -2.81
N THR A 4 -7.56 -26.36 -1.50
CA THR A 4 -6.43 -25.96 -0.63
C THR A 4 -5.57 -27.16 -0.23
N VAL A 5 -4.24 -26.99 -0.23
CA VAL A 5 -3.27 -27.95 0.31
C VAL A 5 -2.75 -27.42 1.66
N SER A 6 -2.58 -28.28 2.67
CA SER A 6 -2.01 -27.86 3.95
C SER A 6 -0.55 -27.41 3.78
N LEU A 7 -0.03 -26.63 4.73
CA LEU A 7 1.38 -26.23 4.70
C LEU A 7 2.29 -27.46 4.77
N GLU A 8 1.96 -28.41 5.65
CA GLU A 8 2.71 -29.67 5.82
C GLU A 8 2.76 -30.45 4.51
N ARG A 9 1.62 -30.60 3.83
CA ARG A 9 1.55 -31.30 2.56
C ARG A 9 2.27 -30.55 1.43
N SER A 10 2.28 -29.23 1.46
CA SER A 10 3.07 -28.43 0.52
C SER A 10 4.57 -28.59 0.78
N LEU A 11 4.99 -28.64 2.04
CA LEU A 11 6.39 -28.90 2.40
C LEU A 11 6.83 -30.31 2.02
N ASP A 12 5.97 -31.32 2.17
CA ASP A 12 6.26 -32.69 1.72
C ASP A 12 6.41 -32.79 0.20
N MET A 13 5.57 -32.06 -0.54
CA MET A 13 5.57 -32.10 -2.01
C MET A 13 6.71 -31.30 -2.65
N TRP A 14 7.05 -30.14 -2.08
CA TRP A 14 7.93 -29.14 -2.71
C TRP A 14 9.21 -28.87 -1.92
N GLY A 15 9.35 -29.44 -0.72
CA GLY A 15 10.46 -29.20 0.19
C GLY A 15 10.47 -27.80 0.80
N THR A 16 11.40 -27.56 1.72
CA THR A 16 11.58 -26.24 2.36
C THR A 16 12.15 -25.18 1.42
N GLY A 17 12.79 -25.57 0.30
CA GLY A 17 13.30 -24.63 -0.71
C GLY A 17 12.20 -23.78 -1.38
N MET A 18 10.95 -24.26 -1.38
CA MET A 18 9.80 -23.45 -1.77
C MET A 18 9.67 -22.18 -0.91
N LEU A 19 10.03 -22.24 0.37
CA LEU A 19 9.95 -21.08 1.27
C LEU A 19 10.96 -19.99 0.90
N GLU A 20 12.08 -20.36 0.26
CA GLU A 20 13.09 -19.42 -0.22
C GLU A 20 12.66 -18.67 -1.49
N SER A 21 11.73 -19.25 -2.26
CA SER A 21 11.17 -18.67 -3.48
C SER A 21 9.80 -18.03 -3.27
N MET A 22 9.19 -18.21 -2.10
CA MET A 22 7.92 -17.60 -1.75
C MET A 22 8.13 -16.12 -1.39
N GLU A 23 7.85 -15.25 -2.35
CA GLU A 23 7.94 -13.81 -2.13
C GLU A 23 6.83 -13.35 -1.18
N MET A 24 7.21 -13.01 0.05
CA MET A 24 6.32 -12.37 1.01
C MET A 24 6.43 -10.86 0.88
N LEU A 25 5.35 -10.23 0.44
CA LEU A 25 5.28 -8.78 0.28
C LEU A 25 4.72 -8.15 1.56
N PRO A 26 5.53 -7.48 2.41
CA PRO A 26 5.08 -6.91 3.68
C PRO A 26 4.26 -5.63 3.44
N ARG A 27 3.03 -5.78 2.93
CA ARG A 27 2.11 -4.71 2.53
C ARG A 27 0.68 -5.01 3.00
N GLY A 28 -0.22 -4.02 2.95
CA GLY A 28 -1.62 -4.19 3.32
C GLY A 28 -1.78 -4.62 4.79
N ARG A 29 -2.52 -5.70 5.04
CA ARG A 29 -2.73 -6.24 6.40
C ARG A 29 -1.53 -6.96 6.98
N PHE A 30 -0.57 -7.34 6.14
CA PHE A 30 0.55 -8.17 6.56
C PHE A 30 1.36 -7.52 7.69
N PRO A 31 1.80 -6.26 7.60
CA PRO A 31 2.58 -5.62 8.66
C PRO A 31 1.87 -5.61 10.03
N TYR A 32 0.55 -5.43 10.03
CA TYR A 32 -0.25 -5.35 11.26
C TYR A 32 -0.52 -6.71 11.90
N ARG A 33 -0.60 -7.78 11.10
CA ARG A 33 -0.91 -9.14 11.58
C ARG A 33 0.33 -10.00 11.83
N LEU A 34 1.33 -9.87 10.97
CA LEU A 34 2.51 -10.73 10.90
C LEU A 34 3.82 -9.96 11.07
N GLY A 35 3.79 -8.62 11.16
CA GLY A 35 5.01 -7.82 11.30
C GLY A 35 5.81 -8.06 12.58
N LYS A 36 5.25 -8.77 13.58
CA LYS A 36 6.00 -9.23 14.76
C LYS A 36 7.11 -10.23 14.45
N PHE A 37 7.08 -10.85 13.26
CA PHE A 37 8.09 -11.80 12.80
C PHE A 37 9.21 -11.15 11.97
N TYR A 38 9.16 -9.82 11.80
CA TYR A 38 10.09 -9.07 10.97
C TYR A 38 10.79 -8.00 11.80
N SER A 39 12.02 -7.67 11.40
CA SER A 39 12.73 -6.51 11.91
C SER A 39 11.92 -5.25 11.62
N LYS A 40 11.86 -4.35 12.60
CA LYS A 40 11.23 -3.05 12.47
C LYS A 40 12.28 -1.96 12.49
N HIS A 41 11.99 -0.88 11.78
CA HIS A 41 12.89 0.22 11.56
C HIS A 41 12.17 1.56 11.73
N PRO A 42 12.89 2.61 12.15
CA PRO A 42 12.34 3.98 12.15
C PRO A 42 11.91 4.41 10.74
N ALA A 43 11.07 5.44 10.67
CA ALA A 43 10.54 5.98 9.42
C ALA A 43 11.65 6.46 8.48
N ASP A 44 12.67 7.11 9.03
CA ASP A 44 13.79 7.72 8.30
C ASP A 44 14.57 6.73 7.41
N ARG A 45 14.61 5.45 7.79
CA ARG A 45 15.20 4.38 6.97
C ARG A 45 14.59 4.30 5.59
N PHE A 46 13.31 4.62 5.45
CA PHE A 46 12.55 4.46 4.22
C PHE A 46 12.46 5.76 3.40
N PHE A 47 12.98 6.89 3.90
CA PHE A 47 12.73 8.23 3.35
C PHE A 47 13.23 8.42 1.91
N GLU A 48 14.34 7.80 1.55
CA GLU A 48 14.91 7.87 0.18
C GLU A 48 14.20 6.93 -0.81
N GLU A 49 13.32 6.05 -0.33
CA GLU A 49 12.57 5.17 -1.23
C GLU A 49 11.40 5.93 -1.89
N SER A 50 11.09 5.59 -3.14
CA SER A 50 9.93 6.11 -3.86
C SER A 50 9.00 4.98 -4.31
N CYS A 51 7.78 5.35 -4.70
CA CYS A 51 6.77 4.47 -5.29
C CYS A 51 6.48 4.84 -6.75
N GLU A 52 7.36 5.61 -7.40
CA GLU A 52 7.17 6.04 -8.78
C GLU A 52 6.95 4.84 -9.72
N GLY A 53 7.82 3.85 -9.64
CA GLY A 53 7.76 2.65 -10.50
C GLY A 53 6.54 1.77 -10.21
N GLU A 54 6.09 1.69 -8.96
CA GLU A 54 4.90 0.93 -8.58
C GLU A 54 3.60 1.65 -8.96
N LEU A 55 3.54 2.97 -8.84
CA LEU A 55 2.35 3.77 -9.11
C LEU A 55 2.16 4.11 -10.60
N ARG A 56 3.25 4.27 -11.37
CA ARG A 56 3.18 4.59 -12.81
C ARG A 56 3.08 3.35 -13.72
N ARG A 57 2.96 2.14 -13.18
CA ARG A 57 3.00 0.90 -13.95
C ARG A 57 1.70 0.68 -14.74
N GLY A 58 1.69 1.08 -16.02
CA GLY A 58 0.48 1.08 -16.85
C GLY A 58 -0.08 -0.28 -17.29
N TRP A 59 0.54 -1.41 -16.93
CA TRP A 59 0.15 -2.74 -17.41
C TRP A 59 -0.42 -3.68 -16.35
N HIS A 60 -0.37 -3.31 -15.06
CA HIS A 60 -0.96 -4.10 -13.98
C HIS A 60 -1.76 -3.18 -13.06
N PHE A 61 -3.07 -3.38 -13.06
CA PHE A 61 -4.01 -2.63 -12.25
C PHE A 61 -5.09 -3.58 -11.72
N HIS A 62 -5.85 -3.07 -10.75
CA HIS A 62 -6.99 -3.76 -10.19
C HIS A 62 -8.22 -2.86 -10.20
N VAL A 63 -9.39 -3.49 -10.15
CA VAL A 63 -10.66 -2.83 -9.86
C VAL A 63 -11.23 -3.46 -8.60
N ASP A 64 -11.52 -2.66 -7.58
CA ASP A 64 -12.13 -3.16 -6.35
C ASP A 64 -13.67 -3.28 -6.48
N ASN A 65 -14.30 -3.84 -5.44
CA ASN A 65 -15.76 -3.99 -5.39
C ASN A 65 -16.52 -2.65 -5.27
N TYR A 66 -15.82 -1.53 -5.12
CA TYR A 66 -16.37 -0.18 -5.08
C TYR A 66 -16.14 0.58 -6.40
N LEU A 67 -15.61 -0.11 -7.42
CA LEU A 67 -15.30 0.42 -8.73
C LEU A 67 -14.21 1.52 -8.71
N ASN A 68 -13.29 1.47 -7.73
CA ASN A 68 -12.06 2.24 -7.83
C ASN A 68 -11.10 1.53 -8.79
N TYR A 69 -10.40 2.30 -9.63
CA TYR A 69 -9.25 1.82 -10.39
C TYR A 69 -8.00 1.99 -9.54
N LEU A 70 -7.30 0.89 -9.24
CA LEU A 70 -6.15 0.87 -8.32
C LEU A 70 -4.86 0.46 -9.04
N PRO A 71 -3.70 1.00 -8.61
CA PRO A 71 -2.40 0.48 -9.05
C PRO A 71 -2.18 -0.95 -8.53
N ALA A 72 -1.32 -1.72 -9.20
CA ALA A 72 -1.04 -3.13 -8.90
C ALA A 72 -0.89 -3.46 -7.40
N TYR A 73 -0.03 -2.73 -6.69
CA TYR A 73 0.39 -3.13 -5.35
C TYR A 73 -0.14 -2.24 -4.22
N CYS A 74 -0.74 -1.10 -4.53
CA CYS A 74 -1.11 -0.09 -3.53
C CYS A 74 -2.61 -0.07 -3.28
N GLY A 75 -3.07 -1.06 -2.50
CA GLY A 75 -4.44 -1.06 -1.98
C GLY A 75 -4.75 0.21 -1.17
N GLY A 76 -5.99 0.69 -1.29
CA GLY A 76 -6.46 1.92 -0.65
C GLY A 76 -6.10 3.21 -1.40
N ILE A 77 -5.47 3.12 -2.57
CA ILE A 77 -5.23 4.26 -3.46
C ILE A 77 -6.09 4.08 -4.72
N SER A 78 -6.96 5.05 -4.98
CA SER A 78 -7.80 5.13 -6.17
C SER A 78 -7.25 6.16 -7.14
N LEU A 79 -6.93 5.71 -8.34
CA LEU A 79 -6.51 6.58 -9.45
C LEU A 79 -7.72 7.18 -10.17
N GLY A 80 -8.91 6.57 -10.04
CA GLY A 80 -10.12 7.01 -10.70
C GLY A 80 -11.28 6.05 -10.51
N ASP A 81 -12.40 6.38 -11.17
CA ASP A 81 -13.60 5.56 -11.21
C ASP A 81 -13.52 4.61 -12.42
N ALA A 82 -13.57 3.31 -12.18
CA ALA A 82 -13.45 2.28 -13.21
C ALA A 82 -14.65 2.27 -14.19
N ARG A 83 -15.70 3.05 -13.94
CA ARG A 83 -16.81 3.28 -14.89
C ARG A 83 -16.52 4.38 -15.91
N ASN A 84 -15.40 5.10 -15.76
CA ASN A 84 -15.02 6.23 -16.61
C ASN A 84 -13.53 6.13 -16.97
N LEU A 85 -13.12 4.99 -17.53
CA LEU A 85 -11.72 4.72 -17.85
C LEU A 85 -11.22 5.63 -18.99
N GLU A 86 -12.11 6.04 -19.88
CA GLU A 86 -11.83 6.95 -20.98
C GLU A 86 -11.28 8.30 -20.46
N SER A 87 -11.73 8.75 -19.29
CA SER A 87 -11.21 9.97 -18.66
C SER A 87 -9.77 9.88 -18.18
N MET A 88 -9.16 8.69 -18.23
CA MET A 88 -7.81 8.41 -17.74
C MET A 88 -6.82 8.07 -18.87
N GLU A 89 -7.26 8.10 -20.14
CA GLU A 89 -6.41 7.81 -21.31
C GLU A 89 -5.21 8.75 -21.42
N ASP A 90 -5.41 10.03 -21.11
CA ASP A 90 -4.37 11.07 -21.10
C ASP A 90 -3.49 11.03 -19.83
N GLY A 91 -3.71 10.03 -18.96
CA GLY A 91 -3.06 9.89 -17.67
C GLY A 91 -3.86 10.47 -16.51
N ILE A 92 -3.33 10.29 -15.30
CA ILE A 92 -3.98 10.72 -14.06
C ILE A 92 -3.30 12.00 -13.56
N PRO A 93 -4.02 13.13 -13.45
CA PRO A 93 -3.45 14.35 -12.89
C PRO A 93 -3.17 14.16 -11.39
N LEU A 94 -1.96 14.53 -10.98
CA LEU A 94 -1.48 14.42 -9.60
C LEU A 94 -1.71 15.68 -8.75
N GLY A 95 -1.90 16.84 -9.39
CA GLY A 95 -1.90 18.14 -8.71
C GLY A 95 -2.98 18.33 -7.63
N ASP A 96 -4.07 17.57 -7.67
CA ASP A 96 -5.11 17.58 -6.63
C ASP A 96 -5.20 16.26 -5.85
N ARG A 97 -4.11 15.47 -5.88
CA ARG A 97 -3.96 14.16 -5.23
C ARG A 97 -2.65 14.07 -4.45
N PRO A 98 -2.42 14.93 -3.45
CA PRO A 98 -1.15 15.00 -2.73
C PRO A 98 -0.71 13.68 -2.08
N ALA A 99 -1.64 12.83 -1.62
CA ALA A 99 -1.30 11.53 -1.02
C ALA A 99 -0.98 10.44 -2.06
N LEU A 100 -1.27 10.70 -3.35
CA LEU A 100 -0.80 9.91 -4.48
C LEU A 100 0.52 10.45 -5.02
N ASP A 101 0.67 11.78 -5.07
CA ASP A 101 1.82 12.48 -5.64
C ASP A 101 3.08 12.36 -4.77
N ALA A 102 2.96 12.68 -3.48
CA ALA A 102 4.09 12.67 -2.54
C ALA A 102 4.93 11.37 -2.55
N PRO A 103 4.35 10.15 -2.48
CA PRO A 103 5.14 8.93 -2.51
C PRO A 103 5.78 8.64 -3.89
N THR A 104 5.43 9.35 -4.96
CA THR A 104 6.15 9.27 -6.23
C THR A 104 7.49 9.98 -6.17
N GLU A 105 7.61 11.05 -5.37
CA GLU A 105 8.87 11.73 -5.10
C GLU A 105 9.69 10.94 -4.09
N SER A 106 9.17 10.77 -2.87
CA SER A 106 9.76 9.91 -1.85
C SER A 106 8.82 9.63 -0.68
N LEU A 107 9.16 8.65 0.14
CA LEU A 107 8.45 8.39 1.40
C LEU A 107 8.61 9.53 2.40
N GLU A 108 9.70 10.30 2.35
CA GLU A 108 9.85 11.52 3.14
C GLU A 108 8.77 12.56 2.81
N HIS A 109 8.47 12.78 1.53
CA HIS A 109 7.43 13.72 1.12
C HIS A 109 6.05 13.28 1.62
N LEU A 110 5.77 11.97 1.61
CA LEU A 110 4.54 11.44 2.20
C LEU A 110 4.54 11.60 3.73
N TYR A 111 5.67 11.37 4.39
CA TYR A 111 5.82 11.57 5.84
C TYR A 111 5.56 13.02 6.24
N GLN A 112 6.18 13.98 5.56
CA GLN A 112 5.95 15.42 5.75
C GLN A 112 4.50 15.82 5.46
N LEU A 113 3.84 15.19 4.48
CA LEU A 113 2.40 15.35 4.29
C LEU A 113 1.65 14.87 5.53
N GLY A 114 1.96 13.69 6.05
CA GLY A 114 1.41 13.18 7.32
C GLY A 114 1.58 14.17 8.47
N GLU A 115 2.79 14.67 8.70
CA GLU A 115 3.11 15.59 9.80
C GLU A 115 2.28 16.89 9.74
N LYS A 116 2.08 17.43 8.52
CA LYS A 116 1.19 18.60 8.30
C LYS A 116 -0.25 18.35 8.77
N PHE A 117 -0.66 17.09 8.83
CA PHE A 117 -1.96 16.64 9.34
C PHE A 117 -1.88 15.96 10.71
N GLY A 118 -0.80 16.18 11.46
CA GLY A 118 -0.63 15.70 12.83
C GLY A 118 -0.32 14.21 12.94
N TYR A 119 0.26 13.60 11.92
CA TYR A 119 0.80 12.24 12.01
C TYR A 119 1.97 12.22 12.99
N GLU A 120 1.99 11.21 13.85
CA GLU A 120 3.12 10.90 14.74
C GLU A 120 3.64 9.52 14.38
N GLU A 121 4.97 9.38 14.31
CA GLU A 121 5.62 8.11 14.01
C GLU A 121 5.23 7.02 15.02
N GLU A 122 4.83 5.85 14.51
CA GLU A 122 4.56 4.67 15.33
C GLU A 122 5.85 4.23 16.06
N ARG A 123 5.81 4.19 17.40
CA ARG A 123 6.94 3.81 18.25
C ARG A 123 7.47 2.41 17.96
N GLY A 124 6.60 1.52 17.49
CA GLY A 124 6.98 0.18 17.08
C GLY A 124 7.85 0.13 15.82
N GLY A 125 7.87 1.19 15.00
CA GLY A 125 8.55 1.23 13.71
C GLY A 125 7.89 0.35 12.63
N TYR A 126 8.53 0.32 11.46
CA TYR A 126 7.98 -0.26 10.24
C TYR A 126 8.82 -1.39 9.69
N VAL A 127 8.16 -2.38 9.07
CA VAL A 127 8.81 -3.55 8.46
C VAL A 127 9.16 -3.32 6.98
N SER A 128 8.63 -2.25 6.37
CA SER A 128 8.81 -1.92 4.96
C SER A 128 8.35 -0.49 4.65
N LYS A 129 8.77 0.08 3.50
CA LYS A 129 8.24 1.36 2.99
C LYS A 129 6.71 1.34 2.85
N CYS A 130 6.14 0.20 2.47
CA CYS A 130 4.70 0.06 2.29
C CYS A 130 3.95 0.05 3.62
N HIS A 131 4.58 -0.41 4.71
CA HIS A 131 4.01 -0.28 6.05
C HIS A 131 3.95 1.18 6.48
N LEU A 132 5.07 1.92 6.35
CA LEU A 132 5.11 3.37 6.62
C LEU A 132 4.07 4.14 5.79
N CYS A 133 4.08 3.93 4.47
CA CYS A 133 3.11 4.56 3.55
C CYS A 133 1.66 4.29 3.97
N LEU A 134 1.36 3.05 4.37
CA LEU A 134 0.01 2.67 4.75
C LEU A 134 -0.43 3.28 6.07
N ASP A 135 0.48 3.35 7.04
CA ASP A 135 0.22 3.94 8.34
C ASP A 135 -0.09 5.44 8.22
N ILE A 136 0.73 6.18 7.46
CA ILE A 136 0.49 7.60 7.14
C ILE A 136 -0.86 7.78 6.44
N ARG A 137 -1.16 6.99 5.39
CA ARG A 137 -2.43 7.12 4.66
C ARG A 137 -3.63 6.81 5.54
N ARG A 138 -3.53 5.83 6.44
CA ARG A 138 -4.59 5.52 7.41
C ARG A 138 -4.88 6.73 8.30
N HIS A 139 -3.83 7.36 8.84
CA HIS A 139 -3.96 8.59 9.63
C HIS A 139 -4.64 9.71 8.85
N LEU A 140 -4.25 9.95 7.59
CA LEU A 140 -4.86 10.98 6.74
C LEU A 140 -6.36 10.74 6.49
N VAL A 141 -6.77 9.48 6.32
CA VAL A 141 -8.17 9.08 6.15
C VAL A 141 -8.97 9.29 7.43
N GLU A 142 -8.43 8.89 8.58
CA GLU A 142 -9.09 8.99 9.88
C GLU A 142 -9.20 10.43 10.37
N GLY A 143 -8.16 11.25 10.15
CA GLY A 143 -8.09 12.63 10.66
C GLY A 143 -8.87 13.66 9.84
N THR A 144 -8.92 13.53 8.51
CA THR A 144 -9.57 14.53 7.65
C THR A 144 -10.59 13.96 6.67
N GLY A 145 -10.33 12.78 6.11
CA GLY A 145 -11.10 12.19 5.02
C GLY A 145 -11.17 13.06 3.74
N ARG A 146 -10.28 14.06 3.59
CA ARG A 146 -10.30 15.04 2.47
C ARG A 146 -9.60 14.56 1.21
N PHE A 147 -8.72 13.56 1.33
CA PHE A 147 -7.96 13.01 0.22
C PHE A 147 -8.84 12.08 -0.61
N LYS A 148 -9.23 12.53 -1.80
CA LYS A 148 -10.15 11.80 -2.69
C LYS A 148 -9.54 10.52 -3.25
N GLU A 149 -8.21 10.50 -3.37
CA GLU A 149 -7.38 9.39 -3.83
C GLU A 149 -7.24 8.27 -2.78
N LEU A 150 -7.54 8.52 -1.50
CA LEU A 150 -7.46 7.50 -0.45
C LEU A 150 -8.78 6.73 -0.34
N ARG A 151 -8.99 5.80 -1.26
CA ARG A 151 -10.21 4.99 -1.39
C ARG A 151 -9.91 3.52 -1.72
N PRO A 152 -10.80 2.59 -1.32
CA PRO A 152 -12.05 2.81 -0.58
C PRO A 152 -11.77 3.05 0.92
N LYS A 153 -12.64 3.75 1.63
CA LYS A 153 -12.45 4.00 3.08
C LYS A 153 -12.47 2.69 3.87
N GLU A 154 -13.23 1.71 3.38
CA GLU A 154 -13.36 0.37 3.93
C GLU A 154 -12.09 -0.46 3.84
N PHE A 155 -11.16 -0.11 2.94
CA PHE A 155 -9.83 -0.70 2.96
C PHE A 155 -9.14 -0.37 4.29
N TYR A 156 -9.15 0.91 4.68
CA TYR A 156 -8.49 1.41 5.89
C TYR A 156 -9.15 0.92 7.19
N SER A 157 -10.47 0.82 7.23
CA SER A 157 -11.18 0.35 8.43
C SER A 157 -11.06 -1.16 8.68
N ARG A 158 -10.49 -1.92 7.74
CA ARG A 158 -10.38 -3.39 7.79
C ARG A 158 -8.94 -3.91 7.88
N ILE A 159 -7.99 -3.02 8.11
CA ILE A 159 -6.56 -3.35 8.18
C ILE A 159 -6.23 -4.12 9.45
#